data_AF-E3N9G6-F1
#
_entry.id   AF-E3N9G6-F1
#
_cell.length_a   1.000
_cell.length_b   1.000
_cell.length_c   1.000
_cell.angle_alpha   90.00
_cell.angle_beta   90.00
_cell.angle_gamma   90.00
#
_symmetry.space_group_name_H-M   'P 1'
#
loop_
_entity.id
_entity.type
_entity.pdbx_description
1 polymer ?
#
loop_
_entity_poly.entity_id
_entity_poly.type
_entity_poly.pdbx_seq_one_letter_code
_entity_poly.pdbx_strand_id
1 'polypeptide(L)'
;MFYSFRFVISLVSTKTKNLVSSLGIETEIHFTVSSSITVRVYFGDDSMDLDFYQHDQNRPVNFILPTATLCDYEKRTMQLTIPFNFTTWKTHIQTVFRCNQPVIVHFRRGAETFDIQSLKQAIGYIDEILVNERLNDGCSRQVLRWFADTKNLFLDRSPFETPLEIQQIFMQNYDKLVYCGLFSVDDMLILNSERTELTHPKTQKDFNRFIKNWIGGSNTRINFVSLLIHKTGFDVENTYLDGIRCMVVNEATEKEIREEHEFPDGVDMNQIRREDGTTAVVVAEHLMTVLHVHFIIL
;
A
#
# COMPACT_ATOMS: atom_id res chain seq x y z
N MET A 1 -26.36 -4.44 -23.75
CA MET A 1 -26.30 -3.07 -24.30
C MET A 1 -27.36 -2.09 -23.74
N PHE A 2 -28.25 -2.46 -22.81
CA PHE A 2 -29.14 -1.53 -22.06
C PHE A 2 -29.01 -1.65 -20.52
N TYR A 3 -28.16 -2.56 -20.04
CA TYR A 3 -28.00 -2.85 -18.61
C TYR A 3 -26.95 -1.94 -17.93
N SER A 4 -25.93 -1.48 -18.66
CA SER A 4 -24.89 -0.58 -18.15
C SER A 4 -25.38 0.87 -17.91
N PHE A 5 -26.34 1.36 -18.71
CA PHE A 5 -27.03 2.65 -18.48
C PHE A 5 -27.78 2.70 -17.14
N ARG A 6 -28.25 1.54 -16.68
CA ARG A 6 -29.06 1.38 -15.46
C ARG A 6 -28.26 1.08 -14.21
N PHE A 7 -26.92 1.06 -14.25
CA PHE A 7 -26.09 0.86 -13.06
C PHE A 7 -25.57 2.20 -12.50
N VAL A 8 -25.18 3.13 -13.38
CA VAL A 8 -24.66 4.46 -12.99
C VAL A 8 -25.75 5.41 -12.49
N ILE A 9 -26.90 5.50 -13.19
CA ILE A 9 -28.11 6.24 -12.72
C ILE A 9 -28.67 5.64 -11.41
N SER A 10 -28.17 4.47 -11.04
CA SER A 10 -28.76 3.55 -10.10
C SER A 10 -28.06 3.54 -8.74
N LEU A 11 -26.86 4.10 -8.66
CA LEU A 11 -26.19 4.42 -7.39
C LEU A 11 -27.15 5.19 -6.46
N VAL A 12 -28.03 6.02 -7.04
CA VAL A 12 -29.04 6.78 -6.30
C VAL A 12 -30.40 6.07 -6.13
N SER A 13 -30.66 4.98 -6.87
CA SER A 13 -31.93 4.26 -6.87
C SER A 13 -32.00 3.22 -5.75
N THR A 14 -33.09 3.22 -4.98
CA THR A 14 -33.39 2.21 -3.96
C THR A 14 -33.33 0.78 -4.53
N LYS A 15 -33.66 0.60 -5.81
CA LYS A 15 -33.69 -0.71 -6.46
C LYS A 15 -32.31 -1.32 -6.64
N THR A 16 -31.29 -0.51 -6.94
CA THR A 16 -29.93 -1.02 -7.09
C THR A 16 -29.18 -1.09 -5.78
N LYS A 17 -29.46 -0.18 -4.83
CA LYS A 17 -29.01 -0.35 -3.44
C LYS A 17 -29.41 -1.71 -2.90
N ASN A 18 -30.66 -2.14 -3.16
CA ASN A 18 -31.14 -3.46 -2.76
C ASN A 18 -30.47 -4.60 -3.54
N LEU A 19 -30.20 -4.42 -4.84
CA LEU A 19 -29.52 -5.43 -5.67
C LEU A 19 -28.07 -5.64 -5.23
N VAL A 20 -27.27 -4.58 -5.12
CA VAL A 20 -25.88 -4.64 -4.65
C VAL A 20 -25.83 -5.25 -3.25
N SER A 21 -26.74 -4.82 -2.36
CA SER A 21 -26.89 -5.41 -1.02
C SER A 21 -27.21 -6.91 -1.05
N SER A 22 -27.99 -7.38 -2.03
CA SER A 22 -28.38 -8.80 -2.12
C SER A 22 -27.30 -9.70 -2.72
N LEU A 23 -26.40 -9.13 -3.52
CA LEU A 23 -25.34 -9.88 -4.21
C LEU A 23 -24.10 -10.10 -3.34
N GLY A 24 -23.95 -9.35 -2.23
CA GLY A 24 -22.82 -9.52 -1.32
C GLY A 24 -21.46 -9.25 -1.97
N ILE A 25 -21.43 -8.39 -2.98
CA ILE A 25 -20.21 -8.10 -3.76
C ILE A 25 -19.21 -7.40 -2.83
N GLU A 26 -18.01 -7.97 -2.70
CA GLU A 26 -16.89 -7.29 -2.06
C GLU A 26 -16.40 -6.17 -2.97
N THR A 27 -16.23 -4.99 -2.40
CA THR A 27 -15.89 -3.78 -3.15
C THR A 27 -14.84 -2.97 -2.41
N GLU A 28 -13.84 -2.54 -3.15
CA GLU A 28 -12.75 -1.71 -2.66
C GLU A 28 -12.82 -0.32 -3.29
N ILE A 29 -12.54 0.73 -2.52
CA ILE A 29 -12.59 2.11 -2.98
C ILE A 29 -11.20 2.73 -2.95
N HIS A 30 -10.73 3.16 -4.12
CA HIS A 30 -9.45 3.84 -4.28
C HIS A 30 -9.69 5.28 -4.69
N PHE A 31 -9.13 6.21 -3.93
CA PHE A 31 -9.09 7.62 -4.29
C PHE A 31 -7.77 7.92 -4.95
N THR A 32 -7.78 8.49 -6.15
CA THR A 32 -6.57 8.98 -6.82
C THR A 32 -6.63 10.50 -6.90
N VAL A 33 -5.66 11.16 -6.27
CA VAL A 33 -5.45 12.60 -6.36
C VAL A 33 -4.29 12.85 -7.34
N SER A 34 -4.58 13.52 -8.45
CA SER A 34 -3.63 13.85 -9.51
C SER A 34 -3.93 15.27 -10.04
N SER A 35 -3.97 15.52 -11.36
CA SER A 35 -4.57 16.74 -11.91
C SER A 35 -6.10 16.79 -11.78
N SER A 36 -6.70 15.67 -11.37
CA SER A 36 -8.09 15.53 -10.98
C SER A 36 -8.20 14.59 -9.78
N ILE A 37 -9.39 14.50 -9.19
CA ILE A 37 -9.68 13.53 -8.13
C ILE A 37 -10.57 12.44 -8.71
N THR A 38 -10.05 11.24 -8.82
CA THR A 38 -10.80 10.10 -9.33
C THR A 38 -11.11 9.15 -8.19
N VAL A 39 -12.36 8.69 -8.10
CA VAL A 39 -12.75 7.59 -7.22
C VAL A 39 -12.97 6.37 -8.08
N ARG A 40 -12.14 5.35 -7.87
CA ARG A 40 -12.28 4.06 -8.50
C ARG A 40 -12.94 3.10 -7.52
N VAL A 41 -13.99 2.44 -7.98
CA VAL A 41 -14.68 1.38 -7.23
C VAL A 41 -14.41 0.06 -7.94
N TYR A 42 -13.78 -0.88 -7.25
CA TYR A 42 -13.53 -2.23 -7.75
C TYR A 42 -14.66 -3.17 -7.31
N PHE A 43 -15.02 -4.12 -8.17
CA PHE A 43 -16.00 -5.17 -7.92
C PHE A 43 -15.55 -6.47 -8.60
N GLY A 44 -14.75 -7.26 -7.89
CA GLY A 44 -14.00 -8.37 -8.49
C GLY A 44 -12.93 -7.84 -9.46
N ASP A 45 -12.88 -8.42 -10.67
CA ASP A 45 -11.91 -8.02 -11.71
C ASP A 45 -12.33 -6.75 -12.48
N ASP A 46 -13.54 -6.26 -12.26
CA ASP A 46 -14.06 -5.06 -12.92
C ASP A 46 -13.91 -3.81 -12.04
N SER A 47 -13.92 -2.63 -12.68
CA SER A 47 -13.88 -1.35 -11.98
C SER A 47 -14.69 -0.27 -12.68
N MET A 48 -15.00 0.77 -11.91
CA MET A 48 -15.72 1.96 -12.35
C MET A 48 -15.01 3.21 -11.84
N ASP A 49 -14.83 4.19 -12.73
CA ASP A 49 -14.20 5.47 -12.42
C ASP A 49 -15.22 6.60 -12.34
N LEU A 50 -15.09 7.37 -11.26
CA LEU A 50 -15.81 8.60 -11.03
C LEU A 50 -14.79 9.74 -10.95
N ASP A 51 -14.72 10.56 -11.98
CA ASP A 51 -13.83 11.70 -12.06
C ASP A 51 -14.51 12.95 -11.50
N PHE A 52 -13.91 13.45 -10.43
CA PHE A 52 -14.25 14.68 -9.76
C PHE A 52 -13.17 15.72 -10.04
N TYR A 53 -13.59 16.98 -10.15
CA TYR A 53 -12.70 18.14 -10.16
C TYR A 53 -11.54 18.01 -11.17
N GLN A 54 -11.77 18.32 -12.44
CA GLN A 54 -10.65 18.58 -13.35
C GLN A 54 -10.06 19.95 -13.03
N HIS A 55 -8.74 20.02 -12.84
CA HIS A 55 -8.06 21.29 -12.64
C HIS A 55 -8.24 22.20 -13.87
N ASP A 56 -9.08 23.22 -13.72
CA ASP A 56 -9.11 24.40 -14.59
C ASP A 56 -8.16 25.43 -13.98
N GLN A 57 -7.18 25.88 -14.76
CA GLN A 57 -6.11 26.81 -14.34
C GLN A 57 -6.66 28.13 -13.76
N ASN A 58 -7.94 28.42 -13.96
CA ASN A 58 -8.55 29.69 -13.59
C ASN A 58 -9.20 29.73 -12.20
N ARG A 59 -9.35 28.61 -11.47
CA ARG A 59 -10.01 28.61 -10.15
C ARG A 59 -9.42 27.61 -9.16
N PRO A 60 -9.19 28.01 -7.89
CA PRO A 60 -8.87 27.05 -6.84
C PRO A 60 -10.03 26.06 -6.68
N VAL A 61 -9.70 24.78 -6.55
CA VAL A 61 -10.72 23.73 -6.42
C VAL A 61 -11.38 23.84 -5.04
N ASN A 62 -12.70 23.95 -5.03
CA ASN A 62 -13.51 24.00 -3.82
C ASN A 62 -14.22 22.66 -3.61
N PHE A 63 -13.71 21.86 -2.66
CA PHE A 63 -14.26 20.54 -2.32
C PHE A 63 -15.64 20.59 -1.65
N ILE A 64 -16.09 21.76 -1.21
CA ILE A 64 -17.39 21.97 -0.57
C ILE A 64 -18.48 22.13 -1.64
N LEU A 65 -18.13 22.67 -2.81
CA LEU A 65 -19.09 22.92 -3.87
C LEU A 65 -19.37 21.65 -4.69
N PRO A 66 -20.64 21.41 -5.05
CA PRO A 66 -21.00 20.41 -6.04
C PRO A 66 -20.22 20.59 -7.33
N THR A 67 -19.69 19.52 -7.88
CA THR A 67 -18.98 19.55 -9.17
C THR A 67 -19.58 18.52 -10.11
N ALA A 68 -19.68 18.87 -11.39
CA ALA A 68 -20.08 17.92 -12.42
C ALA A 68 -19.10 16.74 -12.39
N THR A 69 -19.62 15.56 -12.06
CA THR A 69 -18.83 14.33 -12.01
C THR A 69 -18.87 13.69 -13.38
N LEU A 70 -17.71 13.41 -13.96
CA LEU A 70 -17.65 12.54 -15.14
C LEU A 70 -17.57 11.11 -14.65
N CYS A 71 -18.34 10.22 -15.26
CA CYS A 71 -18.33 8.81 -14.97
C CYS A 71 -17.86 8.08 -16.21
N ASP A 72 -16.76 7.35 -16.06
CA ASP A 72 -16.16 6.53 -17.11
C ASP A 72 -16.40 5.05 -16.80
N TYR A 73 -17.10 4.36 -17.71
CA TYR A 73 -17.32 2.91 -17.65
C TYR A 73 -17.37 2.33 -19.07
N GLU A 74 -16.68 1.21 -19.32
CA GLU A 74 -16.59 0.56 -20.64
C GLU A 74 -16.27 1.54 -21.79
N LYS A 75 -15.33 2.46 -21.59
CA LYS A 75 -14.92 3.50 -22.56
C LYS A 75 -16.04 4.50 -22.94
N ARG A 76 -17.05 4.67 -22.09
CA ARG A 76 -18.09 5.70 -22.24
C ARG A 76 -17.98 6.70 -21.10
N THR A 77 -17.86 7.97 -21.46
CA THR A 77 -17.88 9.10 -20.53
C THR A 77 -19.27 9.69 -20.42
N MET A 78 -19.78 9.85 -19.20
CA MET A 78 -21.08 10.42 -18.91
C MET A 78 -20.97 11.54 -17.89
N GLN A 79 -21.64 12.66 -18.12
CA GLN A 79 -21.74 13.71 -17.12
C GLN A 79 -22.87 13.41 -16.15
N LEU A 80 -22.54 13.25 -14.88
CA LEU A 80 -23.51 13.18 -13.78
C LEU A 80 -23.86 14.59 -13.35
N THR A 81 -25.16 14.90 -13.36
CA THR A 81 -25.71 16.19 -12.91
C THR A 81 -26.11 16.19 -11.43
N ILE A 82 -25.60 15.22 -10.66
CA ILE A 82 -25.91 15.07 -9.24
C ILE A 82 -25.09 16.13 -8.46
N PRO A 83 -25.73 17.02 -7.69
CA PRO A 83 -25.04 18.13 -7.04
C PRO A 83 -24.40 17.69 -5.72
N PHE A 84 -23.58 16.65 -5.74
CA PHE A 84 -22.86 16.17 -4.55
C PHE A 84 -21.46 16.76 -4.51
N ASN A 85 -21.03 17.12 -3.30
CA ASN A 85 -19.64 17.42 -3.01
C ASN A 85 -18.86 16.12 -2.72
N PHE A 86 -17.54 16.22 -2.60
CA PHE A 86 -16.67 15.06 -2.41
C PHE A 86 -17.08 14.17 -1.22
N THR A 87 -17.33 14.77 -0.05
CA THR A 87 -17.72 14.03 1.17
C THR A 87 -19.08 13.32 1.00
N THR A 88 -20.02 13.96 0.31
CA THR A 88 -21.33 13.37 0.00
C THR A 88 -21.16 12.19 -0.95
N TRP A 89 -20.28 12.31 -1.95
CA TRP A 89 -19.96 11.21 -2.86
C TRP A 89 -19.30 10.04 -2.15
N LYS A 90 -18.27 10.29 -1.30
CA LYS A 90 -17.65 9.24 -0.47
C LYS A 90 -18.70 8.50 0.36
N THR A 91 -19.51 9.24 1.12
CA THR A 91 -20.56 8.66 1.98
C THR A 91 -21.58 7.88 1.15
N HIS A 92 -21.96 8.41 -0.01
CA HIS A 92 -22.92 7.78 -0.91
C HIS A 92 -22.38 6.45 -1.45
N ILE A 93 -21.16 6.44 -1.98
CA ILE A 93 -20.50 5.24 -2.51
C ILE A 93 -20.37 4.19 -1.40
N GLN A 94 -19.83 4.57 -0.24
CA GLN A 94 -19.71 3.66 0.91
C GLN A 94 -21.07 3.08 1.34
N THR A 95 -22.14 3.89 1.35
CA THR A 95 -23.48 3.43 1.71
C THR A 95 -24.07 2.47 0.67
N VAL A 96 -23.89 2.76 -0.62
CA VAL A 96 -24.46 1.96 -1.71
C VAL A 96 -23.81 0.58 -1.77
N PHE A 97 -22.49 0.55 -1.66
CA PHE A 97 -21.70 -0.67 -1.78
C PHE A 97 -21.44 -1.37 -0.44
N ARG A 98 -21.89 -0.79 0.68
CA ARG A 98 -21.59 -1.27 2.05
C ARG A 98 -20.10 -1.49 2.26
N CYS A 99 -19.28 -0.60 1.69
CA CYS A 99 -17.83 -0.64 1.83
C CYS A 99 -17.45 -0.35 3.28
N ASN A 100 -17.17 -1.40 4.03
CA ASN A 100 -16.48 -1.31 5.32
C ASN A 100 -14.96 -1.44 5.16
N GLN A 101 -14.48 -1.58 3.92
CA GLN A 101 -13.07 -1.76 3.59
C GLN A 101 -12.27 -0.47 3.78
N PRO A 102 -10.95 -0.62 4.00
CA PRO A 102 -10.04 0.50 4.16
C PRO A 102 -10.11 1.48 2.97
N VAL A 103 -10.15 2.76 3.27
CA VAL A 103 -10.07 3.82 2.26
C VAL A 103 -8.60 4.02 1.90
N ILE A 104 -8.28 3.78 0.62
CA ILE A 104 -6.93 3.93 0.10
C ILE A 104 -6.83 5.21 -0.72
N VAL A 105 -5.81 6.04 -0.47
CA VAL A 105 -5.60 7.30 -1.19
C VAL A 105 -4.23 7.34 -1.87
N HIS A 106 -4.24 7.49 -3.19
CA HIS A 106 -3.09 7.56 -4.08
C HIS A 106 -2.81 9.02 -4.45
N PHE A 107 -1.65 9.54 -4.07
CA PHE A 107 -1.17 10.85 -4.50
C PHE A 107 -0.20 10.69 -5.67
N ARG A 108 -0.56 11.26 -6.81
CA ARG A 108 0.19 11.21 -8.07
C ARG A 108 0.52 12.61 -8.57
N ARG A 109 1.39 12.68 -9.58
CA ARG A 109 1.70 13.93 -10.29
C ARG A 109 0.41 14.70 -10.63
N GLY A 110 0.42 16.00 -10.35
CA GLY A 110 -0.73 16.90 -10.47
C GLY A 110 -1.43 17.19 -9.14
N ALA A 111 -1.24 16.35 -8.11
CA ALA A 111 -1.87 16.56 -6.80
C ALA A 111 -1.41 17.87 -6.14
N GLU A 112 -0.24 18.39 -6.52
CA GLU A 112 0.26 19.71 -6.12
C GLU A 112 -0.66 20.89 -6.49
N THR A 113 -1.65 20.67 -7.36
CA THR A 113 -2.67 21.66 -7.71
C THR A 113 -3.76 21.82 -6.63
N PHE A 114 -3.78 20.92 -5.65
CA PHE A 114 -4.77 20.90 -4.58
C PHE A 114 -4.16 21.30 -3.22
N ASP A 115 -4.98 21.93 -2.38
CA ASP A 115 -4.64 22.13 -0.98
C ASP A 115 -4.78 20.81 -0.20
N ILE A 116 -3.63 20.23 0.17
CA ILE A 116 -3.53 18.91 0.81
C ILE A 116 -4.23 18.89 2.17
N GLN A 117 -4.21 20.00 2.91
CA GLN A 117 -4.90 20.11 4.20
C GLN A 117 -6.42 20.02 4.02
N SER A 118 -6.99 20.77 3.08
CA SER A 118 -8.41 20.72 2.76
C SER A 118 -8.83 19.34 2.26
N LEU A 119 -7.97 18.65 1.50
CA LEU A 119 -8.18 17.26 1.10
C LEU A 119 -8.26 16.31 2.31
N LYS A 120 -7.30 16.38 3.25
CA LYS A 120 -7.36 15.59 4.50
C LYS A 120 -8.67 15.82 5.24
N GLN A 121 -9.12 17.07 5.35
CA GLN A 121 -10.37 17.41 6.04
C GLN A 121 -11.60 16.86 5.31
N ALA A 122 -11.62 16.90 3.98
CA ALA A 122 -12.74 16.42 3.17
C ALA A 122 -12.82 14.89 3.10
N ILE A 123 -11.68 14.20 3.07
CA ILE A 123 -11.58 12.74 3.06
C ILE A 123 -11.82 12.17 4.46
N GLY A 124 -11.27 12.80 5.50
CA GLY A 124 -11.37 12.32 6.88
C GLY A 124 -10.38 11.20 7.19
N TYR A 125 -10.87 10.13 7.83
CA TYR A 125 -10.04 8.95 8.14
C TYR A 125 -9.71 8.16 6.87
N ILE A 126 -8.46 7.69 6.82
CA ILE A 126 -7.84 6.94 5.72
C ILE A 126 -7.01 5.84 6.35
N ASP A 127 -7.06 4.68 5.72
CA ASP A 127 -6.39 3.49 6.19
C ASP A 127 -4.99 3.36 5.58
N GLU A 128 -4.86 3.69 4.29
CA GLU A 128 -3.59 3.60 3.55
C GLU A 128 -3.38 4.81 2.64
N ILE A 129 -2.16 5.34 2.66
CA ILE A 129 -1.72 6.35 1.71
C ILE A 129 -0.61 5.80 0.80
N LEU A 130 -0.73 6.08 -0.50
CA LEU A 130 0.30 5.78 -1.49
C LEU A 130 0.83 7.09 -2.07
N VAL A 131 2.13 7.33 -1.92
CA VAL A 131 2.81 8.52 -2.44
C VAL A 131 3.69 8.12 -3.60
N ASN A 132 3.29 8.51 -4.82
CA ASN A 132 3.95 8.09 -6.04
C ASN A 132 5.27 8.85 -6.30
N GLU A 133 6.24 8.18 -6.95
CA GLU A 133 7.56 8.74 -7.25
C GLU A 133 7.52 10.07 -8.04
N ARG A 134 6.48 10.25 -8.87
CA ARG A 134 6.34 11.40 -9.77
C ARG A 134 5.68 12.60 -9.10
N LEU A 135 5.24 12.48 -7.85
CA LEU A 135 4.76 13.60 -7.08
C LEU A 135 5.92 14.53 -6.72
N ASN A 136 5.68 15.83 -6.77
CA ASN A 136 6.66 16.83 -6.37
C ASN A 136 7.02 16.66 -4.88
N ASP A 137 8.30 16.76 -4.52
CA ASP A 137 8.79 16.55 -3.15
C ASP A 137 8.15 17.48 -2.11
N GLY A 138 7.92 18.75 -2.46
CA GLY A 138 7.21 19.69 -1.59
C GLY A 138 5.76 19.28 -1.33
N CYS A 139 5.09 18.68 -2.31
CA CYS A 139 3.75 18.12 -2.14
C CYS A 139 3.78 16.81 -1.34
N SER A 140 4.71 15.90 -1.66
CA SER A 140 4.93 14.66 -0.92
C SER A 140 5.16 14.91 0.58
N ARG A 141 5.98 15.91 0.94
CA ARG A 141 6.17 16.30 2.35
C ARG A 141 4.91 16.85 3.00
N GLN A 142 4.08 17.60 2.27
CA GLN A 142 2.78 18.05 2.78
C GLN A 142 1.84 16.88 3.02
N VAL A 143 1.80 15.90 2.11
CA VAL A 143 1.02 14.67 2.29
C VAL A 143 1.49 13.93 3.55
N LEU A 144 2.78 13.61 3.67
CA LEU A 144 3.33 12.92 4.84
C LEU A 144 3.05 13.66 6.15
N ARG A 145 3.05 15.00 6.13
CA ARG A 145 2.72 15.83 7.29
C ARG A 145 1.23 15.77 7.68
N TRP A 146 0.32 15.92 6.71
CA TRP A 146 -1.12 16.00 6.99
C TRP A 146 -1.77 14.64 7.19
N PHE A 147 -1.15 13.57 6.71
CA PHE A 147 -1.59 12.18 6.86
C PHE A 147 -0.71 11.38 7.83
N ALA A 148 -0.01 12.05 8.76
CA ALA A 148 0.89 11.43 9.73
C ALA A 148 0.20 10.46 10.73
N ASP A 149 -1.13 10.49 10.80
CA ASP A 149 -1.96 9.59 11.60
C ASP A 149 -2.22 8.23 10.94
N THR A 150 -1.87 8.09 9.64
CA THR A 150 -2.11 6.87 8.87
C THR A 150 -1.21 5.72 9.34
N LYS A 151 -1.77 4.51 9.42
CA LYS A 151 -1.03 3.30 9.86
C LYS A 151 -0.43 2.47 8.73
N ASN A 152 -0.91 2.67 7.50
CA ASN A 152 -0.36 2.02 6.32
C ASN A 152 0.19 3.08 5.36
N LEU A 153 1.48 2.99 5.07
CA LEU A 153 2.17 3.93 4.18
C LEU A 153 2.88 3.17 3.08
N PHE A 154 2.62 3.56 1.84
CA PHE A 154 3.41 3.20 0.68
C PHE A 154 4.11 4.45 0.15
N LEU A 155 5.42 4.41 0.04
CA LEU A 155 6.25 5.52 -0.37
C LEU A 155 7.24 5.07 -1.45
N ASP A 156 7.00 5.49 -2.69
CA ASP A 156 7.85 5.10 -3.82
C ASP A 156 9.29 5.62 -3.70
N ARG A 157 9.48 6.81 -3.15
CA ARG A 157 10.80 7.41 -2.92
C ARG A 157 10.80 8.38 -1.77
N SER A 158 11.95 8.61 -1.15
CA SER A 158 12.12 9.70 -0.19
C SER A 158 11.89 11.07 -0.85
N PRO A 159 11.02 11.93 -0.28
CA PRO A 159 10.89 13.32 -0.71
C PRO A 159 11.80 14.28 0.08
N PHE A 160 12.72 13.74 0.88
CA PHE A 160 13.61 14.50 1.74
C PHE A 160 15.03 14.54 1.17
N GLU A 161 15.69 15.68 1.36
CA GLU A 161 17.08 15.86 0.98
C GLU A 161 18.03 15.21 2.00
N THR A 162 17.56 15.04 3.24
CA THR A 162 18.38 14.50 4.33
C THR A 162 17.95 13.07 4.69
N PRO A 163 18.93 12.16 4.93
CA PRO A 163 18.61 10.81 5.42
C PRO A 163 17.87 10.80 6.76
N LEU A 164 18.08 11.80 7.61
CA LEU A 164 17.48 11.86 8.94
C LEU A 164 15.95 11.91 8.90
N GLU A 165 15.37 12.62 7.92
CA GLU A 165 13.91 12.74 7.81
C GLU A 165 13.25 11.44 7.34
N ILE A 166 13.88 10.68 6.44
CA ILE A 166 13.36 9.36 6.05
C ILE A 166 13.54 8.34 7.18
N GLN A 167 14.61 8.44 7.97
CA GLN A 167 14.80 7.62 9.18
C GLN A 167 13.68 7.83 10.21
N GLN A 168 13.15 9.05 10.34
CA GLN A 168 11.98 9.31 11.17
C GLN A 168 10.73 8.56 10.71
N ILE A 169 10.61 8.24 9.42
CA ILE A 169 9.53 7.39 8.91
C ILE A 169 9.79 5.93 9.28
N PHE A 170 11.02 5.42 9.13
CA PHE A 170 11.34 4.03 9.50
C PHE A 170 11.16 3.72 10.99
N MET A 171 11.41 4.70 11.87
CA MET A 171 11.21 4.55 13.31
C MET A 171 9.74 4.62 13.75
N GLN A 172 8.83 5.04 12.88
CA GLN A 172 7.41 5.15 13.23
C GLN A 172 6.74 3.77 13.32
N ASN A 173 5.75 3.73 14.22
CA ASN A 173 4.91 2.59 14.54
C ASN A 173 3.80 2.38 13.48
N TYR A 174 4.20 2.06 12.24
CA TYR A 174 3.27 1.68 11.17
C TYR A 174 2.82 0.23 11.34
N ASP A 175 1.60 -0.06 10.90
CA ASP A 175 1.11 -1.43 10.77
C ASP A 175 1.67 -2.02 9.46
N LYS A 176 1.69 -1.23 8.38
CA LYS A 176 2.33 -1.57 7.11
C LYS A 176 3.17 -0.41 6.57
N LEU A 177 4.42 -0.68 6.21
CA LEU A 177 5.30 0.24 5.51
C LEU A 177 5.85 -0.39 4.23
N VAL A 178 5.53 0.19 3.07
CA VAL A 178 6.15 -0.16 1.80
C VAL A 178 7.04 0.99 1.35
N TYR A 179 8.30 0.70 1.05
CA TYR A 179 9.26 1.71 0.63
C TYR A 179 10.09 1.23 -0.58
N CYS A 180 10.03 2.01 -1.66
CA CYS A 180 10.72 1.66 -2.91
C CYS A 180 11.99 2.47 -3.18
N GLY A 181 12.29 3.45 -2.33
CA GLY A 181 13.45 4.32 -2.49
C GLY A 181 14.77 3.67 -2.05
N LEU A 182 15.86 4.41 -2.19
CA LEU A 182 17.15 4.01 -1.63
C LEU A 182 17.09 4.05 -0.09
N PHE A 183 17.64 3.01 0.54
CA PHE A 183 17.85 2.91 1.98
C PHE A 183 19.20 2.25 2.26
N SER A 184 19.78 2.52 3.41
CA SER A 184 20.99 1.89 3.93
C SER A 184 20.67 0.67 4.79
N VAL A 185 21.68 -0.12 5.14
CA VAL A 185 21.50 -1.19 6.13
C VAL A 185 21.15 -0.63 7.51
N ASP A 186 21.67 0.54 7.88
CA ASP A 186 21.37 1.16 9.17
C ASP A 186 19.90 1.60 9.24
N ASP A 187 19.30 1.99 8.10
CA ASP A 187 17.87 2.28 8.00
C ASP A 187 17.00 1.02 8.23
N MET A 188 17.47 -0.16 7.80
CA MET A 188 16.78 -1.43 8.10
C MET A 188 16.79 -1.75 9.59
N LEU A 189 17.88 -1.40 10.30
CA LEU A 189 18.03 -1.72 11.72
C LEU A 189 17.11 -0.90 12.61
N ILE A 190 16.62 0.24 12.13
CA ILE A 190 15.71 1.13 12.88
C ILE A 190 14.23 0.93 12.52
N LEU A 191 13.91 -0.05 11.66
CA LEU A 191 12.54 -0.37 11.27
C LEU A 191 11.70 -0.72 12.49
N ASN A 192 10.54 -0.07 12.60
CA ASN A 192 9.65 -0.26 13.74
C ASN A 192 8.19 -0.48 13.31
N SER A 193 7.96 -0.77 12.02
CA SER A 193 6.67 -1.20 11.52
C SER A 193 6.43 -2.68 11.77
N GLU A 194 5.17 -3.09 11.85
CA GLU A 194 4.81 -4.51 11.97
C GLU A 194 5.08 -5.29 10.68
N ARG A 195 4.61 -4.76 9.54
CA ARG A 195 4.89 -5.29 8.20
C ARG A 195 5.73 -4.30 7.41
N THR A 196 6.84 -4.74 6.84
CA THR A 196 7.68 -3.92 5.95
C THR A 196 7.89 -4.58 4.59
N GLU A 197 7.80 -3.82 3.52
CA GLU A 197 8.17 -4.27 2.18
C GLU A 197 9.18 -3.28 1.56
N LEU A 198 10.37 -3.76 1.23
CA LEU A 198 11.49 -2.95 0.75
C LEU A 198 11.89 -3.44 -0.65
N THR A 199 11.69 -2.60 -1.67
CA THR A 199 11.86 -3.05 -3.07
C THR A 199 13.24 -2.75 -3.65
N HIS A 200 14.03 -1.89 -3.02
CA HIS A 200 15.40 -1.64 -3.48
C HIS A 200 16.34 -2.77 -3.01
N PRO A 201 17.01 -3.50 -3.92
CA PRO A 201 17.81 -4.65 -3.51
C PRO A 201 19.00 -4.28 -2.60
N LYS A 202 19.38 -5.26 -1.77
CA LYS A 202 20.47 -5.19 -0.80
C LYS A 202 21.53 -6.23 -1.07
N THR A 203 22.70 -6.07 -0.46
CA THR A 203 23.69 -7.15 -0.47
C THR A 203 23.28 -8.23 0.53
N GLN A 204 23.71 -9.46 0.28
CA GLN A 204 23.57 -10.56 1.25
C GLN A 204 24.16 -10.21 2.61
N LYS A 205 25.30 -9.50 2.62
CA LYS A 205 25.96 -9.04 3.85
C LYS A 205 25.07 -8.09 4.66
N ASP A 206 24.37 -7.18 3.99
CA ASP A 206 23.44 -6.27 4.65
C ASP A 206 22.26 -7.03 5.25
N PHE A 207 21.70 -7.99 4.50
CA PHE A 207 20.63 -8.86 5.01
C PHE A 207 21.09 -9.67 6.23
N ASN A 208 22.27 -10.30 6.18
CA ASN A 208 22.79 -11.07 7.31
C ASN A 208 23.09 -10.19 8.52
N ARG A 209 23.50 -8.93 8.31
CA ARG A 209 23.65 -7.95 9.39
C ARG A 209 22.29 -7.65 10.03
N PHE A 210 21.24 -7.44 9.23
CA PHE A 210 19.89 -7.25 9.74
C PHE A 210 19.42 -8.46 10.58
N ILE A 211 19.52 -9.68 10.04
CA ILE A 211 19.11 -10.89 10.76
C ILE A 211 19.89 -11.10 12.07
N LYS A 212 21.21 -10.89 12.06
CA LYS A 212 22.04 -10.99 13.28
C LYS A 212 21.62 -9.99 14.36
N ASN A 213 21.23 -8.77 13.97
CA ASN A 213 20.70 -7.78 14.93
C ASN A 213 19.33 -8.18 15.48
N TRP A 214 18.45 -8.72 14.64
CA TRP A 214 17.15 -9.23 15.10
C TRP A 214 17.32 -10.40 16.07
N ILE A 215 18.19 -11.37 15.76
CA ILE A 215 18.54 -12.50 16.66
C ILE A 215 19.00 -11.98 18.03
N GLY A 216 19.78 -10.90 18.04
CA GLY A 216 20.28 -10.25 19.26
C GLY A 216 19.28 -9.37 20.01
N GLY A 217 18.02 -9.27 19.58
CA GLY A 217 17.02 -8.54 20.36
C GLY A 217 16.47 -7.25 19.74
N SER A 218 16.84 -6.87 18.51
CA SER A 218 16.30 -5.66 17.87
C SER A 218 14.93 -5.87 17.21
N ASN A 219 14.27 -4.76 16.85
CA ASN A 219 13.06 -4.71 16.00
C ASN A 219 11.91 -5.62 16.48
N THR A 220 11.54 -5.54 17.77
CA THR A 220 10.53 -6.41 18.43
C THR A 220 9.13 -6.34 17.85
N ARG A 221 8.79 -5.29 17.10
CA ARG A 221 7.46 -5.11 16.51
C ARG A 221 7.33 -5.76 15.13
N ILE A 222 8.45 -6.08 14.47
CA ILE A 222 8.41 -6.71 13.15
C ILE A 222 7.74 -8.07 13.26
N ASN A 223 6.70 -8.28 12.47
CA ASN A 223 6.07 -9.58 12.21
C ASN A 223 6.40 -10.10 10.80
N PHE A 224 6.61 -9.18 9.85
CA PHE A 224 6.92 -9.54 8.47
C PHE A 224 7.85 -8.51 7.80
N VAL A 225 8.89 -8.98 7.12
CA VAL A 225 9.71 -8.16 6.20
C VAL A 225 9.87 -8.87 4.87
N SER A 226 9.56 -8.17 3.77
CA SER A 226 9.90 -8.59 2.42
C SER A 226 11.00 -7.69 1.87
N LEU A 227 12.05 -8.27 1.31
CA LEU A 227 13.15 -7.51 0.68
C LEU A 227 13.79 -8.28 -0.47
N LEU A 228 14.50 -7.53 -1.33
CA LEU A 228 15.28 -8.10 -2.42
C LEU A 228 16.77 -8.15 -2.07
N ILE A 229 17.46 -9.23 -2.44
CA ILE A 229 18.91 -9.39 -2.30
C ILE A 229 19.53 -9.57 -3.67
N HIS A 230 20.60 -8.86 -3.99
CA HIS A 230 21.37 -9.10 -5.21
C HIS A 230 22.01 -10.49 -5.19
N LYS A 231 21.83 -11.29 -6.24
CA LYS A 231 22.51 -12.60 -6.39
C LYS A 231 24.00 -12.50 -6.70
N THR A 232 24.52 -11.29 -6.92
CA THR A 232 25.93 -11.08 -7.25
C THR A 232 26.80 -11.39 -6.03
N GLY A 233 27.61 -12.44 -6.10
CA GLY A 233 28.67 -12.73 -5.12
C GLY A 233 28.40 -13.89 -4.16
N PHE A 234 27.37 -14.72 -4.40
CA PHE A 234 27.17 -15.96 -3.63
C PHE A 234 26.51 -17.06 -4.46
N ASP A 235 26.86 -18.32 -4.18
CA ASP A 235 26.23 -19.48 -4.83
C ASP A 235 24.79 -19.63 -4.30
N VAL A 236 23.85 -19.59 -5.22
CA VAL A 236 22.42 -19.46 -4.96
C VAL A 236 21.85 -20.63 -4.14
N GLU A 237 22.53 -21.78 -4.16
CA GLU A 237 22.22 -22.92 -3.28
C GLU A 237 22.71 -22.66 -1.84
N ASN A 238 21.80 -22.21 -0.98
CA ASN A 238 21.91 -22.20 0.49
C ASN A 238 22.90 -21.24 1.15
N THR A 239 23.50 -20.29 0.43
CA THR A 239 24.50 -19.41 1.07
C THR A 239 23.96 -18.08 1.58
N TYR A 240 22.72 -17.66 1.24
CA TYR A 240 22.25 -16.30 1.56
C TYR A 240 22.20 -16.00 3.07
N LEU A 241 22.08 -17.01 3.94
CA LEU A 241 22.12 -16.91 5.42
C LEU A 241 23.51 -17.19 6.03
N ASP A 242 24.58 -16.71 5.39
CA ASP A 242 25.96 -16.92 5.87
C ASP A 242 26.22 -16.47 7.33
N GLY A 243 26.78 -17.40 8.10
CA GLY A 243 27.05 -17.23 9.52
C GLY A 243 25.80 -17.09 10.39
N ILE A 244 24.64 -17.58 9.94
CA ILE A 244 23.39 -17.65 10.71
C ILE A 244 23.04 -19.12 10.93
N ARG A 245 22.75 -19.48 12.18
CA ARG A 245 22.35 -20.84 12.53
C ARG A 245 20.91 -21.07 12.11
N CYS A 246 20.72 -21.85 11.05
CA CYS A 246 19.41 -22.23 10.54
C CYS A 246 18.98 -23.61 11.06
N MET A 247 17.68 -23.83 11.12
CA MET A 247 17.02 -25.08 11.47
C MET A 247 16.05 -25.43 10.35
N VAL A 248 15.80 -26.72 10.17
CA VAL A 248 14.79 -27.20 9.22
C VAL A 248 13.40 -26.82 9.75
N VAL A 249 12.58 -26.21 8.89
CA VAL A 249 11.18 -25.92 9.19
C VAL A 249 10.42 -27.25 9.25
N ASN A 250 9.52 -27.43 10.22
CA ASN A 250 8.71 -28.64 10.25
C ASN A 250 7.61 -28.58 9.17
N GLU A 251 7.18 -29.73 8.66
CA GLU A 251 6.24 -29.84 7.53
C GLU A 251 4.89 -29.12 7.77
N ALA A 252 4.41 -29.09 9.02
CA ALA A 252 3.14 -28.44 9.35
C ALA A 252 3.26 -26.91 9.26
N THR A 253 4.32 -26.34 9.84
CA THR A 253 4.63 -24.90 9.75
C THR A 253 4.96 -24.49 8.31
N GLU A 254 5.71 -25.32 7.57
CA GLU A 254 5.99 -25.08 6.15
C GLU A 254 4.70 -25.00 5.33
N LYS A 255 3.76 -25.91 5.58
CA LYS A 255 2.45 -25.91 4.93
C LYS A 255 1.60 -24.69 5.31
N GLU A 256 1.55 -24.33 6.59
CA GLU A 256 0.82 -23.14 7.07
C GLU A 256 1.32 -21.86 6.42
N ILE A 257 2.64 -21.65 6.41
CA ILE A 257 3.28 -20.48 5.78
C ILE A 257 2.99 -20.42 4.27
N ARG A 258 3.03 -21.58 3.58
CA ARG A 258 2.68 -21.64 2.15
C ARG A 258 1.22 -21.27 1.90
N GLU A 259 0.30 -21.76 2.71
CA GLU A 259 -1.13 -21.48 2.57
C GLU A 259 -1.45 -20.01 2.91
N GLU A 260 -0.86 -19.45 3.97
CA GLU A 260 -1.11 -18.07 4.41
C GLU A 260 -0.55 -17.02 3.43
N HIS A 261 0.62 -17.29 2.86
CA HIS A 261 1.33 -16.33 1.99
C HIS A 261 1.34 -16.72 0.52
N GLU A 262 0.63 -17.77 0.14
CA GLU A 262 0.47 -18.24 -1.24
C GLU A 262 1.80 -18.56 -1.96
N PHE A 263 2.80 -19.05 -1.21
CA PHE A 263 4.10 -19.42 -1.80
C PHE A 263 3.99 -20.69 -2.65
N PRO A 264 4.73 -20.76 -3.78
CA PRO A 264 4.77 -21.96 -4.61
C PRO A 264 5.47 -23.14 -3.91
N ASP A 265 5.20 -24.35 -4.38
CA ASP A 265 5.90 -25.55 -3.92
C ASP A 265 7.40 -25.46 -4.23
N GLY A 266 8.23 -25.94 -3.29
CA GLY A 266 9.68 -26.04 -3.47
C GLY A 266 10.47 -24.75 -3.23
N VAL A 267 9.85 -23.70 -2.66
CA VAL A 267 10.60 -22.55 -2.11
C VAL A 267 11.50 -22.98 -0.95
N ASP A 268 12.68 -22.39 -0.86
CA ASP A 268 13.60 -22.64 0.25
C ASP A 268 13.08 -21.94 1.51
N MET A 269 13.03 -22.67 2.62
CA MET A 269 12.55 -22.18 3.90
C MET A 269 13.52 -22.57 5.02
N ASN A 270 14.04 -21.58 5.73
CA ASN A 270 14.96 -21.77 6.84
C ASN A 270 14.41 -21.14 8.11
N GLN A 271 14.30 -21.92 9.19
CA GLN A 271 13.90 -21.40 10.48
C GLN A 271 15.12 -20.86 11.23
N ILE A 272 14.97 -19.68 11.84
CA ILE A 272 15.93 -19.08 12.74
C ILE A 272 15.29 -18.84 14.11
N ARG A 273 16.14 -18.70 15.13
CA ARG A 273 15.69 -18.47 16.51
C ARG A 273 16.45 -17.30 17.12
N ARG A 274 15.69 -16.39 17.72
CA ARG A 274 16.16 -15.27 18.51
C ARG A 274 16.64 -15.72 19.88
N GLU A 275 17.46 -14.90 20.54
CA GLU A 275 17.98 -15.20 21.88
C GLU A 275 16.89 -15.35 22.95
N ASP A 276 15.77 -14.64 22.80
CA ASP A 276 14.61 -14.72 23.70
C ASP A 276 13.73 -15.96 23.47
N GLY A 277 14.05 -16.79 22.47
CA GLY A 277 13.30 -17.98 22.10
C GLY A 277 12.29 -17.79 20.97
N THR A 278 12.00 -16.55 20.57
CA THR A 278 11.12 -16.24 19.43
C THR A 278 11.71 -16.86 18.15
N THR A 279 10.86 -17.44 17.31
CA THR A 279 11.30 -18.06 16.05
C THR A 279 10.79 -17.30 14.85
N ALA A 280 11.51 -17.42 13.74
CA ALA A 280 11.13 -16.84 12.47
C ALA A 280 11.51 -17.76 11.33
N VAL A 281 10.82 -17.64 10.21
CA VAL A 281 11.13 -18.35 8.97
C VAL A 281 11.57 -17.36 7.92
N VAL A 282 12.67 -17.69 7.25
CA VAL A 282 13.17 -16.99 6.08
C VAL A 282 12.78 -17.83 4.87
N VAL A 283 11.88 -17.31 4.04
CA VAL A 283 11.50 -17.92 2.75
C VAL A 283 12.25 -17.20 1.64
N ALA A 284 12.84 -17.95 0.71
CA ALA A 284 13.63 -17.40 -0.37
C ALA A 284 13.12 -17.84 -1.74
N GLU A 285 12.73 -16.86 -2.55
CA GLU A 285 12.25 -17.05 -3.92
C GLU A 285 13.30 -16.58 -4.93
N HIS A 286 13.69 -17.50 -5.81
CA HIS A 286 14.74 -17.27 -6.78
C HIS A 286 14.22 -16.56 -8.03
N LEU A 287 14.41 -15.24 -8.12
CA LEU A 287 14.17 -14.47 -9.34
C LEU A 287 15.44 -14.38 -10.20
N MET A 288 15.36 -13.86 -11.43
CA MET A 288 16.49 -13.89 -12.38
C MET A 288 17.82 -13.35 -11.80
N THR A 289 17.82 -12.10 -11.32
CA THR A 289 19.04 -11.39 -10.86
C THR A 289 19.05 -11.09 -9.36
N VAL A 290 17.93 -11.35 -8.69
CA VAL A 290 17.72 -11.09 -7.27
C VAL A 290 17.11 -12.31 -6.59
N LEU A 291 17.31 -12.39 -5.29
CA LEU A 291 16.59 -13.30 -4.39
C LEU A 291 15.53 -12.46 -3.68
N HIS A 292 14.26 -12.84 -3.79
CA HIS A 292 13.19 -12.21 -3.03
C HIS A 292 13.04 -12.98 -1.73
N VAL A 293 13.28 -12.31 -0.60
CA VAL A 293 13.29 -12.93 0.71
C VAL A 293 12.12 -12.39 1.54
N HIS A 294 11.41 -13.32 2.17
CA HIS A 294 10.36 -13.05 3.14
C HIS A 294 10.83 -13.52 4.51
N PHE A 295 10.82 -12.62 5.47
CA PHE A 295 11.18 -12.86 6.85
C PHE A 295 9.93 -12.78 7.71
N ILE A 296 9.50 -13.90 8.28
CA ILE A 296 8.19 -14.09 8.89
C ILE A 296 8.38 -14.53 10.34
N ILE A 297 7.83 -13.81 11.31
CA ILE A 297 7.89 -14.18 12.72
C ILE A 297 6.76 -15.17 13.04
N LEU A 298 7.06 -16.22 13.82
CA LEU A 298 6.11 -17.24 14.28
C LEU A 298 5.60 -16.97 15.71
#